data_AF-A0A820KJG8-F1
#
_entry.id   AF-A0A820KJG8-F1
#
_cell.length_a   1.000
_cell.length_b   1.000
_cell.length_c   1.000
_cell.angle_alpha   90.00
_cell.angle_beta   90.00
_cell.angle_gamma   90.00
#
_symmetry.space_group_name_H-M   'P 1'
#
loop_
_entity.id
_entity.type
_entity.pdbx_description
1 polymer ?
#
loop_
_entity_poly.entity_id
_entity_poly.type
_entity_poly.pdbx_seq_one_letter_code
_entity_poly.pdbx_strand_id
1 'polypeptide(L)'
;GNQFYNNISRYLSSKMPEIEQRLENDDLIPLFSYDLIKHCSKRKDTLIAYPIKICIHLLENSLNEEDLFCIAPLQGKQKNIVAELNLQTIDRETTLNELNYDQHVLASTLKQY
;
A
#
# COMPACT_ATOMS: atom_id res chain seq x y z
N GLY A 1 35.24 22.86 16.93
CA GLY A 1 34.94 21.74 16.00
C GLY A 1 34.25 20.60 16.72
N ASN A 2 34.99 19.72 17.40
CA ASN A 2 34.49 18.44 17.92
C ASN A 2 33.30 18.50 18.90
N GLN A 3 33.23 19.50 19.78
CA GLN A 3 32.19 19.53 20.81
C GLN A 3 30.79 19.81 20.22
N PHE A 4 30.71 20.62 19.16
CA PHE A 4 29.47 20.89 18.44
C PHE A 4 28.94 19.64 17.73
N TYR A 5 29.81 18.94 16.98
CA TYR A 5 29.44 17.69 16.29
C TYR A 5 29.02 16.59 17.28
N ASN A 6 29.72 16.46 18.41
CA ASN A 6 29.36 15.50 19.46
C ASN A 6 28.00 15.80 20.10
N ASN A 7 27.67 17.09 20.27
CA ASN A 7 26.38 17.49 20.82
C ASN A 7 25.24 17.26 19.83
N ILE A 8 25.45 17.54 18.54
CA ILE A 8 24.47 17.22 17.48
C ILE A 8 24.27 15.71 17.36
N SER A 9 25.35 14.93 17.31
CA SER A 9 25.27 13.47 17.19
C SER A 9 24.50 12.86 18.37
N ARG A 10 24.76 13.34 19.59
CA ARG A 10 24.05 12.87 20.80
C ARG A 10 22.58 13.26 20.79
N TYR A 11 22.25 14.46 20.33
CA TYR A 11 20.87 14.92 20.17
C TYR A 11 20.10 14.15 19.09
N LEU A 12 20.72 13.89 17.93
CA LEU A 12 20.10 13.09 16.87
C LEU A 12 19.88 11.64 17.34
N SER A 13 20.88 11.06 18.02
CA SER A 13 20.77 9.70 18.58
C SER A 13 19.68 9.60 19.64
N SER A 14 19.44 10.66 20.44
CA SER A 14 18.35 10.65 21.42
C SER A 14 16.96 10.84 20.79
N LYS A 15 16.90 11.33 19.55
CA LYS A 15 15.66 11.47 18.78
C LYS A 15 15.37 10.32 17.83
N MET A 16 16.37 9.52 17.46
CA MET A 16 16.19 8.34 16.60
C MET A 16 15.12 7.37 17.10
N PRO A 17 15.06 6.95 18.38
CA PRO A 17 14.05 6.00 18.85
C PRO A 17 12.62 6.53 18.73
N GLU A 18 12.42 7.83 18.96
CA GLU A 18 11.11 8.49 18.81
C GLU A 18 10.69 8.53 17.34
N ILE A 19 11.64 8.76 16.43
CA ILE A 19 11.42 8.75 14.98
C ILE A 19 11.13 7.33 14.49
N GLU A 20 11.91 6.34 14.92
CA GLU A 20 11.73 4.93 14.60
C GLU A 20 10.37 4.42 15.11
N GLN A 21 10.01 4.74 16.35
CA GLN A 21 8.71 4.42 16.91
C GLN A 21 7.56 5.07 16.13
N ARG A 22 7.73 6.33 15.70
CA ARG A 22 6.73 7.00 14.85
C ARG A 22 6.61 6.34 13.49
N LEU A 23 7.72 5.93 12.87
CA LEU A 23 7.72 5.22 11.59
C LEU A 23 7.12 3.81 11.70
N GLU A 24 7.41 3.08 12.78
CA GLU A 24 6.86 1.73 13.01
C GLU A 24 5.35 1.74 13.24
N ASN A 25 4.85 2.82 13.85
CA ASN A 25 3.43 3.09 14.11
C ASN A 25 2.81 4.04 13.07
N ASP A 26 3.50 4.31 11.96
CA ASP A 26 2.95 5.14 10.90
C ASP A 26 1.97 4.30 10.08
N ASP A 27 0.69 4.62 10.21
CA ASP A 27 -0.38 4.02 9.40
C ASP A 27 -0.22 4.33 7.90
N LEU A 28 0.70 5.24 7.54
CA LEU A 28 1.05 5.64 6.17
C LEU A 28 2.26 4.89 5.58
N ILE A 29 2.78 3.84 6.24
CA ILE A 29 3.82 3.00 5.60
C ILE A 29 3.26 2.47 4.27
N PRO A 30 3.91 2.78 3.12
CA PRO A 30 3.46 2.26 1.84
C PRO A 30 3.49 0.74 1.87
N LEU A 31 2.37 0.13 1.50
CA LEU A 31 2.18 -1.32 1.51
C LEU A 31 2.90 -1.99 0.33
N PHE A 32 3.04 -1.29 -0.78
CA PHE A 32 3.78 -1.78 -1.95
C PHE A 32 5.28 -1.84 -1.66
N SER A 33 5.93 -2.93 -2.09
CA SER A 33 7.35 -3.21 -1.83
C SER A 33 7.72 -3.37 -0.35
N TYR A 34 6.73 -3.46 0.55
CA TYR A 34 6.95 -3.76 1.96
C TYR A 34 6.99 -5.28 2.19
N ASP A 35 7.73 -5.71 3.20
CA ASP A 35 7.84 -7.12 3.54
C ASP A 35 6.46 -7.71 3.92
N LEU A 36 6.06 -8.76 3.20
CA LEU A 36 4.73 -9.35 3.31
C LEU A 36 4.49 -9.95 4.71
N ILE A 37 5.51 -10.57 5.31
CA ILE A 37 5.39 -11.19 6.64
C ILE A 37 5.15 -10.09 7.68
N LYS A 38 5.95 -9.02 7.64
CA LYS A 38 5.77 -7.85 8.51
C LYS A 38 4.39 -7.22 8.31
N HIS A 39 3.95 -7.05 7.06
CA HIS A 39 2.63 -6.50 6.77
C HIS A 39 1.51 -7.33 7.40
N CYS A 40 1.48 -8.64 7.14
CA CYS A 40 0.43 -9.51 7.66
C CYS A 40 0.51 -9.65 9.19
N SER A 41 1.69 -9.61 9.79
CA SER A 41 1.86 -9.71 11.26
C SER A 41 1.21 -8.55 12.02
N LYS A 42 1.08 -7.37 11.41
CA LYS A 42 0.41 -6.20 12.01
C LYS A 42 -1.12 -6.31 11.98
N ARG A 43 -1.69 -7.26 11.24
CA ARG A 43 -3.14 -7.38 11.05
C ARG A 43 -3.73 -8.42 12.00
N LYS A 44 -4.83 -8.06 12.65
CA LYS A 44 -5.50 -8.91 13.64
C LYS A 44 -6.53 -9.86 13.03
N ASP A 45 -7.04 -9.55 11.84
CA ASP A 45 -8.24 -10.16 11.27
C ASP A 45 -7.99 -11.03 10.02
N THR A 46 -6.82 -10.93 9.38
CA THR A 46 -6.54 -11.68 8.15
C THR A 46 -5.05 -11.90 7.90
N LEU A 47 -4.73 -13.06 7.29
CA LEU A 47 -3.39 -13.39 6.78
C LEU A 47 -3.14 -12.85 5.37
N ILE A 48 -4.14 -12.23 4.74
CA ILE A 48 -4.06 -11.68 3.39
C ILE A 48 -3.77 -10.18 3.44
N ALA A 49 -2.75 -9.75 2.70
CA ALA A 49 -2.38 -8.35 2.58
C ALA A 49 -3.53 -7.48 2.04
N TYR A 50 -3.61 -6.24 2.50
CA TYR A 50 -4.68 -5.31 2.12
C TYR A 50 -4.84 -5.14 0.61
N PRO A 51 -3.78 -4.87 -0.17
CA PRO A 51 -3.93 -4.64 -1.60
C PRO A 51 -4.49 -5.88 -2.30
N ILE A 52 -4.03 -7.08 -1.92
CA ILE A 52 -4.54 -8.35 -2.46
C ILE A 52 -6.04 -8.48 -2.18
N LYS A 53 -6.45 -8.29 -0.91
CA LYS A 53 -7.84 -8.45 -0.51
C LYS A 53 -8.78 -7.49 -1.26
N ILE A 54 -8.40 -6.21 -1.35
CA ILE A 54 -9.22 -5.20 -2.03
C ILE A 54 -9.26 -5.43 -3.54
N CYS A 55 -8.11 -5.71 -4.17
CA CYS A 55 -8.08 -5.99 -5.61
C CYS A 55 -8.92 -7.22 -5.97
N ILE A 56 -8.86 -8.30 -5.18
CA ILE A 56 -9.72 -9.48 -5.40
C ILE A 56 -11.19 -9.08 -5.31
N HIS A 57 -11.59 -8.42 -4.22
CA HIS A 57 -12.98 -8.01 -4.02
C HIS A 57 -13.52 -7.16 -5.17
N LEU A 58 -12.77 -6.14 -5.59
CA LEU A 58 -13.15 -5.26 -6.69
C LEU A 58 -13.25 -5.99 -8.04
N LEU A 59 -12.50 -7.09 -8.21
CA LEU A 59 -12.51 -7.89 -9.44
C LEU A 59 -13.53 -9.03 -9.44
N GLU A 60 -14.21 -9.33 -8.32
CA GLU A 60 -15.14 -10.46 -8.19
C GLU A 60 -16.22 -10.46 -9.28
N ASN A 61 -16.71 -9.28 -9.66
CA ASN A 61 -17.74 -9.13 -10.70
C ASN A 61 -17.19 -9.01 -12.13
N SER A 62 -15.87 -9.01 -12.30
CA SER A 62 -15.19 -8.81 -13.59
C SER A 62 -14.42 -10.04 -14.06
N LEU A 63 -14.63 -11.21 -13.44
CA LEU A 63 -13.92 -12.45 -13.77
C LEU A 63 -14.19 -12.97 -15.18
N ASN A 64 -15.30 -12.55 -15.79
CA ASN A 64 -15.66 -12.91 -17.17
C ASN A 64 -15.10 -11.92 -18.20
N GLU A 65 -14.37 -10.89 -17.78
CA GLU A 65 -13.76 -9.93 -18.69
C GLU A 65 -12.70 -10.61 -19.56
N GLU A 66 -12.79 -10.39 -20.86
CA GLU A 66 -11.79 -10.87 -21.81
C GLU A 66 -10.42 -10.25 -21.53
N ASP A 67 -9.36 -11.05 -21.66
CA ASP A 67 -7.98 -10.59 -21.48
C ASP A 67 -7.70 -9.90 -20.13
N LEU A 68 -8.45 -10.27 -19.08
CA LEU A 68 -8.12 -9.89 -17.71
C LEU A 68 -6.68 -10.33 -17.40
N PHE A 69 -5.89 -9.44 -16.79
CA PHE A 69 -4.45 -9.59 -16.57
C PHE A 69 -3.55 -9.53 -17.82
N CYS A 70 -4.07 -9.55 -19.05
CA CYS A 70 -3.28 -9.40 -20.28
C CYS A 70 -3.22 -7.95 -20.77
N ILE A 71 -4.34 -7.22 -20.69
CA ILE A 71 -4.42 -5.84 -21.15
C ILE A 71 -3.62 -4.89 -20.24
N ALA A 72 -2.86 -3.98 -20.87
CA ALA A 72 -2.12 -2.93 -20.18
C ALA A 72 -3.06 -1.82 -19.69
N PRO A 73 -2.87 -1.30 -18.46
CA PRO A 73 -3.77 -0.32 -17.88
C PRO A 73 -3.42 1.10 -18.34
N LEU A 74 -4.33 2.04 -18.10
CA LEU A 74 -3.97 3.45 -18.13
C LEU A 74 -3.05 3.77 -16.93
N GLN A 75 -1.77 4.05 -17.20
CA GLN A 75 -0.74 4.21 -16.16
C GLN A 75 -1.08 5.26 -15.10
N GLY A 76 -1.75 6.36 -15.48
CA GLY A 76 -2.18 7.39 -14.52
C GLY A 76 -3.17 6.83 -13.49
N LYS A 77 -4.16 6.06 -13.95
CA LYS A 77 -5.12 5.39 -13.07
C LYS A 77 -4.45 4.34 -12.18
N GLN A 78 -3.50 3.58 -12.73
CA GLN A 78 -2.73 2.59 -11.95
C GLN A 78 -1.92 3.23 -10.81
N LYS A 79 -1.29 4.39 -11.06
CA LYS A 79 -0.57 5.13 -10.01
C LYS A 79 -1.51 5.64 -8.91
N ASN A 80 -2.70 6.10 -9.29
CA ASN A 80 -3.69 6.60 -8.33
C ASN A 80 -4.20 5.49 -7.41
N ILE A 81 -4.61 4.34 -7.97
CA ILE A 81 -5.08 3.22 -7.15
C ILE A 81 -3.97 2.66 -6.23
N VAL A 82 -2.71 2.62 -6.68
CA VAL A 82 -1.57 2.25 -5.82
C VAL A 82 -1.44 3.21 -4.63
N ALA A 83 -1.62 4.52 -4.86
CA ALA A 83 -1.59 5.50 -3.78
C ALA A 83 -2.75 5.32 -2.79
N GLU A 84 -3.98 5.12 -3.29
CA GLU A 84 -5.15 4.84 -2.44
C GLU A 84 -4.98 3.56 -1.62
N LEU A 85 -4.40 2.52 -2.22
CA LEU A 85 -4.13 1.26 -1.54
C LEU A 85 -3.03 1.40 -0.46
N ASN A 86 -1.97 2.17 -0.74
CA ASN A 86 -0.95 2.50 0.26
C ASN A 86 -1.53 3.25 1.45
N LEU A 87 -2.50 4.14 1.21
CA LEU A 87 -3.18 4.91 2.24
C LEU A 87 -4.34 4.15 2.92
N GLN A 88 -4.64 2.93 2.46
CA GLN A 88 -5.73 2.10 2.97
C GLN A 88 -7.10 2.80 2.98
N THR A 89 -7.39 3.63 1.97
CA THR A 89 -8.59 4.49 1.94
C THR A 89 -9.84 3.86 1.30
N ILE A 90 -9.74 2.63 0.80
CA ILE A 90 -10.80 1.98 0.02
C ILE A 90 -11.61 1.08 0.94
N ASP A 91 -12.91 1.37 1.05
CA ASP A 91 -13.80 0.55 1.85
C ASP A 91 -14.04 -0.82 1.17
N ARG A 92 -14.34 -1.84 1.98
CA ARG A 92 -14.70 -3.17 1.49
C ARG A 92 -16.05 -3.20 0.78
N GLU A 93 -16.89 -2.20 0.95
CA GLU A 93 -18.18 -2.10 0.25
C GLU A 93 -18.07 -1.33 -1.08
N THR A 94 -16.91 -0.73 -1.36
CA THR A 94 -16.68 0.08 -2.55
C THR A 94 -16.63 -0.78 -3.82
N THR A 95 -17.21 -0.27 -4.90
CA THR A 95 -17.20 -0.90 -6.23
C THR A 95 -16.24 -0.20 -7.20
N LEU A 96 -15.83 -0.89 -8.27
CA LEU A 96 -15.01 -0.32 -9.34
C LEU A 96 -15.62 0.95 -9.96
N ASN A 97 -16.95 0.96 -10.13
CA ASN A 97 -17.67 2.07 -10.74
C ASN A 97 -17.59 3.33 -9.89
N GLU A 98 -17.68 3.21 -8.55
CA GLU A 98 -17.56 4.33 -7.62
C GLU A 98 -16.16 4.95 -7.63
N LEU A 99 -15.14 4.11 -7.81
CA LEU A 99 -13.74 4.54 -7.89
C LEU A 99 -13.33 5.04 -9.29
N ASN A 100 -14.21 4.90 -10.30
CA ASN A 100 -13.91 5.25 -11.69
C ASN A 100 -12.65 4.53 -12.24
N TYR A 101 -12.43 3.29 -11.82
CA TYR A 101 -11.37 2.41 -12.34
C TYR A 101 -11.97 1.31 -13.21
N ASP A 102 -11.27 0.96 -14.29
CA ASP A 102 -11.58 -0.26 -15.04
C ASP A 102 -10.89 -1.47 -14.40
N GLN A 103 -11.39 -2.66 -14.72
CA GLN A 103 -10.86 -3.92 -14.21
C GLN A 103 -9.40 -4.19 -14.62
N HIS A 104 -8.92 -3.68 -15.75
CA HIS A 104 -7.54 -3.91 -16.19
C HIS A 104 -6.53 -3.09 -15.36
N VAL A 105 -6.94 -1.91 -14.87
CA VAL A 105 -6.19 -1.13 -13.88
C VAL A 105 -6.02 -1.94 -12.60
N LEU A 106 -7.08 -2.54 -12.06
CA LEU A 106 -6.99 -3.35 -10.82
C LEU A 106 -6.19 -4.64 -11.04
N ALA A 107 -6.43 -5.35 -12.14
CA ALA A 107 -5.67 -6.55 -12.49
C ALA A 107 -4.17 -6.26 -12.62
N SER A 108 -3.81 -5.13 -13.23
CA SER A 108 -2.41 -4.71 -13.36
C SER A 108 -1.79 -4.22 -12.06
N THR A 109 -2.59 -3.59 -11.20
CA THR A 109 -2.17 -3.21 -9.84
C THR A 109 -1.88 -4.44 -8.99
N LEU A 110 -2.73 -5.48 -9.09
CA LEU A 110 -2.52 -6.75 -8.40
C LEU A 110 -1.27 -7.48 -8.91
N LYS A 111 -0.96 -7.42 -10.21
CA LYS A 111 0.32 -7.95 -10.76
C LYS A 111 1.55 -7.18 -10.27
N GLN A 112 1.39 -5.88 -10.00
CA GLN A 112 2.47 -5.01 -9.57
C GLN A 112 2.84 -5.21 -8.10
N TYR A 113 1.84 -5.53 -7.26
CA TYR A 113 2.01 -5.78 -5.84
C TYR A 113 2.87 -7.03 -5.58
#